data_AF-A0A3M7P468-F1
#
_entry.id   AF-A0A3M7P468-F1
#
_cell.length_a   1.000
_cell.length_b   1.000
_cell.length_c   1.000
_cell.angle_alpha   90.00
_cell.angle_beta   90.00
_cell.angle_gamma   90.00
#
_symmetry.space_group_name_H-M   'P 1'
#
loop_
_entity.id
_entity.type
_entity.pdbx_description
1 polymer ?
#
loop_
_entity_poly.entity_id
_entity_poly.type
_entity_poly.pdbx_seq_one_letter_code
_entity_poly.pdbx_strand_id
1 'polypeptide(L)'
;GITGHELCQNFWNSSSSHEYGVIKKRESNDTFIVHELLNKHWAAAQRDICFWSHIRNFDSNGISSWIAVNYSTEHEQAPIISPVIRAKINIALIGRTKLENNATKSSCSREDLTCEVTYVAFINPGGSVPVVILRKLFEKEYANFVS
;
A
#
# COMPACT_ATOMS: atom_id res chain seq x y z
N GLY A 1 17.78 -3.47 -12.19
CA GLY A 1 17.26 -2.98 -10.91
C GLY A 1 16.15 -1.97 -11.12
N ILE A 2 15.24 -1.88 -10.14
CA ILE A 2 14.25 -0.80 -10.00
C ILE A 2 14.67 0.11 -8.86
N THR A 3 14.24 1.36 -8.88
CA THR A 3 14.46 2.30 -7.77
C THR A 3 13.38 2.17 -6.69
N GLY A 4 13.67 2.63 -5.48
CA GLY A 4 12.68 2.77 -4.42
C GLY A 4 11.54 3.72 -4.80
N HIS A 5 11.83 4.76 -5.60
CA HIS A 5 10.81 5.66 -6.13
C HIS A 5 9.84 4.93 -7.04
N GLU A 6 10.33 4.23 -8.07
CA GLU A 6 9.50 3.46 -8.99
C GLU A 6 8.64 2.42 -8.23
N LEU A 7 9.23 1.74 -7.25
CA LEU A 7 8.52 0.77 -6.41
C LEU A 7 7.36 1.41 -5.62
N CYS A 8 7.65 2.44 -4.82
CA CYS A 8 6.64 3.12 -4.01
C CYS A 8 5.58 3.82 -4.88
N GLN A 9 5.99 4.39 -6.03
CA GLN A 9 5.08 5.03 -6.97
C GLN A 9 4.12 4.02 -7.60
N ASN A 10 4.59 2.83 -7.97
CA ASN A 10 3.72 1.77 -8.48
C ASN A 10 2.71 1.29 -7.42
N PHE A 11 3.14 1.12 -6.17
CA PHE A 11 2.26 0.76 -5.06
C PHE A 11 1.21 1.85 -4.75
N TRP A 12 1.62 3.12 -4.75
CA TRP A 12 0.71 4.24 -4.53
C TRP A 12 -0.26 4.40 -5.72
N ASN A 13 0.22 4.22 -6.95
CA ASN A 13 -0.62 4.26 -8.15
C ASN A 13 -1.61 3.09 -8.19
N SER A 14 -1.27 1.89 -7.70
CA SER A 14 -2.24 0.80 -7.63
C SER A 14 -3.43 1.18 -6.74
N SER A 15 -3.19 1.87 -5.62
CA SER A 15 -4.23 2.46 -4.77
C SER A 15 -5.06 3.51 -5.53
N SER A 16 -4.44 4.25 -6.45
CA SER A 16 -5.12 5.20 -7.33
C SER A 16 -5.92 4.56 -8.48
N SER A 17 -5.57 3.35 -8.92
CA SER A 17 -6.11 2.69 -10.14
C SER A 17 -7.25 1.71 -9.91
N HIS A 18 -7.58 1.32 -8.67
CA HIS A 18 -8.67 0.36 -8.39
C HIS A 18 -10.03 0.88 -8.91
N GLU A 19 -10.51 0.41 -10.06
CA GLU A 19 -11.78 0.83 -10.68
C GLU A 19 -13.01 0.59 -9.79
N TYR A 20 -12.84 -0.16 -8.69
CA TYR A 20 -13.90 -0.59 -7.77
C TYR A 20 -13.97 0.21 -6.46
N GLY A 21 -13.14 1.24 -6.29
CA GLY A 21 -13.24 2.16 -5.15
C GLY A 21 -14.48 3.06 -5.30
N VAL A 22 -15.40 3.02 -4.33
CA VAL A 22 -16.63 3.82 -4.36
C VAL A 22 -16.30 5.31 -4.26
N ILE A 23 -15.21 5.67 -3.56
CA ILE A 23 -14.74 7.05 -3.42
C ILE A 23 -13.23 7.11 -3.58
N LYS A 24 -12.77 8.01 -4.44
CA LYS A 24 -11.38 8.44 -4.54
C LYS A 24 -11.34 9.95 -4.60
N LYS A 25 -10.87 10.56 -3.51
CA LYS A 25 -10.71 12.01 -3.42
C LYS A 25 -9.24 12.35 -3.34
N ARG A 26 -8.77 13.19 -4.26
CA ARG A 26 -7.42 13.73 -4.20
C ARG A 26 -7.40 14.88 -3.19
N GLU A 27 -6.66 14.73 -2.11
CA GLU A 27 -6.46 15.80 -1.12
C GLU A 27 -5.26 16.68 -1.48
N SER A 28 -4.23 16.07 -2.08
CA SER A 28 -3.02 16.75 -2.55
C SER A 28 -2.37 16.00 -3.72
N ASN A 29 -1.25 16.51 -4.22
CA ASN A 29 -0.52 15.85 -5.32
C ASN A 29 0.01 14.46 -4.94
N ASP A 30 0.26 14.24 -3.66
CA ASP A 30 0.87 13.03 -3.08
C ASP A 30 -0.07 12.25 -2.14
N THR A 31 -1.33 12.70 -1.99
CA THR A 31 -2.29 12.08 -1.06
C THR A 31 -3.67 11.91 -1.68
N PHE A 32 -4.22 10.71 -1.50
CA PHE A 32 -5.61 10.38 -1.79
C PHE A 32 -6.33 9.87 -0.55
N ILE A 33 -7.63 10.09 -0.48
CA ILE A 33 -8.54 9.30 0.36
C ILE A 33 -9.21 8.27 -0.54
N VAL A 34 -9.15 7.02 -0.11
CA VAL A 34 -9.70 5.86 -0.82
C VAL A 34 -10.71 5.18 0.09
N HIS A 35 -11.87 4.85 -0.48
CA HIS A 35 -12.85 3.95 0.11
C HIS A 35 -13.17 2.83 -0.87
N GLU A 36 -13.00 1.60 -0.43
CA GLU A 36 -13.20 0.43 -1.28
C GLU A 36 -13.92 -0.70 -0.54
N LEU A 37 -14.71 -1.45 -1.29
CA LEU A 37 -15.35 -2.67 -0.84
C LEU A 37 -14.41 -3.84 -1.12
N LEU A 38 -14.02 -4.59 -0.08
CA LEU A 38 -13.12 -5.72 -0.25
C LEU A 38 -13.83 -6.90 -0.91
N ASN A 39 -13.09 -7.74 -1.62
CA ASN A 39 -13.65 -8.99 -2.16
C ASN A 39 -14.25 -9.84 -1.04
N LYS A 40 -15.53 -10.20 -1.18
CA LYS A 40 -16.26 -10.95 -0.16
C LYS A 40 -15.78 -12.39 -0.10
N HIS A 41 -15.39 -12.84 1.08
CA HIS A 41 -15.28 -14.28 1.34
C HIS A 41 -16.64 -14.82 1.81
N TRP A 42 -17.13 -15.91 1.21
CA TRP A 42 -18.47 -16.45 1.44
C TRP A 42 -18.79 -16.76 2.91
N ALA A 43 -17.80 -17.22 3.67
CA ALA A 43 -17.93 -17.58 5.10
C ALA A 43 -17.81 -16.39 6.07
N ALA A 44 -17.79 -15.15 5.58
CA ALA A 44 -17.55 -13.98 6.40
C ALA A 44 -18.42 -12.79 5.94
N ALA A 45 -18.71 -11.87 6.87
CA ALA A 45 -19.40 -10.61 6.53
C ALA A 45 -18.66 -9.84 5.41
N GLN A 46 -19.38 -8.95 4.72
CA GLN A 46 -18.76 -8.03 3.77
C GLN A 46 -17.86 -7.04 4.54
N ARG A 47 -16.68 -6.71 3.99
CA ARG A 47 -15.82 -5.65 4.54
C ARG A 47 -15.61 -4.54 3.54
N ASP A 48 -15.46 -3.33 4.07
CA ASP A 48 -14.90 -2.18 3.37
C ASP A 48 -13.67 -1.66 4.13
N ILE A 49 -12.86 -0.85 3.46
CA ILE A 49 -11.80 -0.06 4.08
C ILE A 49 -11.89 1.39 3.62
N CYS A 50 -11.59 2.31 4.53
CA CYS A 50 -11.40 3.72 4.23
C CYS A 50 -10.05 4.13 4.79
N PHE A 51 -9.21 4.73 3.95
CA PHE A 51 -7.82 5.07 4.28
C PHE A 51 -7.35 6.27 3.46
N TRP A 52 -6.37 6.99 3.98
CA TRP A 52 -5.57 7.86 3.13
C TRP A 52 -4.35 7.09 2.62
N SER A 53 -4.00 7.34 1.37
CA SER A 53 -2.83 6.79 0.67
C SER A 53 -1.89 7.94 0.36
N HIS A 54 -0.69 7.91 0.94
CA HIS A 54 0.31 8.97 0.81
C HIS A 54 1.64 8.42 0.31
N ILE A 55 2.30 9.14 -0.59
CA ILE A 55 3.67 8.83 -1.01
C ILE A 55 4.61 9.98 -0.65
N ARG A 56 5.82 9.66 -0.18
CA ARG A 56 6.80 10.68 0.19
C ARG A 56 8.23 10.22 0.00
N ASN A 57 9.06 11.15 -0.46
CA ASN A 57 10.51 11.04 -0.37
C ASN A 57 10.96 11.38 1.07
N PHE A 58 11.87 10.57 1.61
CA PHE A 58 12.49 10.82 2.91
C PHE A 58 13.99 10.53 2.86
N ASP A 59 14.65 10.92 1.76
CA ASP A 59 16.07 10.71 1.55
C ASP A 59 16.89 10.97 2.82
N SER A 60 17.73 10.01 3.18
CA SER A 60 18.50 10.02 4.42
C SER A 60 19.93 9.63 4.13
N ASN A 61 20.89 10.42 4.62
CA ASN A 61 22.34 10.16 4.48
C ASN A 61 22.77 9.88 3.03
N GLY A 62 22.17 10.57 2.06
CA GLY A 62 22.47 10.40 0.63
C GLY A 62 21.84 9.16 -0.04
N ILE A 63 21.10 8.34 0.71
CA ILE A 63 20.38 7.18 0.18
C ILE A 63 18.99 7.61 -0.28
N SER A 64 18.69 7.37 -1.56
CA SER A 64 17.37 7.70 -2.10
C SER A 64 16.30 6.77 -1.53
N SER A 65 15.42 7.32 -0.69
CA SER A 65 14.48 6.57 0.13
C SER A 65 13.06 7.09 -0.06
N TRP A 66 12.14 6.18 -0.35
CA TRP A 66 10.74 6.48 -0.60
C TRP A 66 9.83 5.62 0.25
N ILE A 67 8.72 6.20 0.70
CA ILE A 67 7.69 5.51 1.45
C ILE A 67 6.34 5.76 0.81
N ALA A 68 5.53 4.72 0.69
CA ALA A 68 4.10 4.80 0.43
C ALA A 68 3.35 4.19 1.60
N VAL A 69 2.33 4.89 2.11
CA VAL A 69 1.57 4.51 3.31
C VAL A 69 0.08 4.50 2.99
N ASN A 70 -0.60 3.44 3.38
CA ASN A 70 -2.05 3.34 3.40
C ASN A 70 -2.50 3.19 4.86
N TYR A 71 -3.14 4.21 5.41
CA TYR A 71 -3.53 4.24 6.82
C TYR A 71 -5.00 4.59 6.98
N SER A 72 -5.71 3.80 7.78
CA SER A 72 -7.15 3.97 7.95
C SER A 72 -7.55 5.33 8.49
N THR A 73 -8.62 5.87 7.90
CA THR A 73 -9.22 7.15 8.27
C THR A 73 -10.74 7.05 8.22
N GLU A 74 -11.38 8.08 8.76
CA GLU A 74 -12.80 8.33 8.58
C GLU A 74 -12.99 9.42 7.52
N HIS A 75 -14.09 9.36 6.78
CA HIS A 75 -14.46 10.36 5.79
C HIS A 75 -15.99 10.42 5.66
N GLU A 76 -16.56 11.62 5.59
CA GLU A 76 -18.02 11.83 5.61
C GLU A 76 -18.72 11.12 4.45
N GLN A 77 -18.07 11.06 3.29
CA GLN A 77 -18.62 10.37 2.11
C GLN A 77 -18.54 8.84 2.23
N ALA A 78 -17.74 8.31 3.17
CA ALA A 78 -17.55 6.86 3.38
C ALA A 78 -18.13 6.39 4.73
N PRO A 79 -19.45 6.59 4.98
CA PRO A 79 -20.08 6.18 6.23
C PRO A 79 -20.06 4.65 6.38
N ILE A 80 -20.10 4.19 7.63
CA ILE A 80 -20.21 2.76 7.93
C ILE A 80 -21.69 2.36 7.77
N ILE A 81 -21.97 1.46 6.83
CA ILE A 81 -23.33 1.03 6.51
C ILE A 81 -23.50 -0.45 6.85
N SER A 82 -24.40 -0.77 7.77
CA SER A 82 -24.77 -2.16 8.09
C SER A 82 -25.37 -2.85 6.85
N PRO A 83 -25.03 -4.12 6.55
CA PRO A 83 -24.27 -5.07 7.39
C PRO A 83 -22.76 -5.13 7.08
N VAL A 84 -22.19 -4.13 6.41
CA VAL A 84 -20.75 -4.09 6.07
C VAL A 84 -19.92 -3.72 7.30
N ILE A 85 -18.85 -4.47 7.53
CA ILE A 85 -17.93 -4.25 8.65
C ILE A 85 -16.70 -3.49 8.15
N ARG A 86 -16.36 -2.37 8.79
CA ARG A 86 -15.16 -1.60 8.48
C ARG A 86 -13.91 -2.29 9.01
N ALA A 87 -13.03 -2.71 8.10
CA ALA A 87 -11.68 -3.11 8.46
C ALA A 87 -10.78 -1.88 8.61
N LYS A 88 -9.72 -2.01 9.43
CA LYS A 88 -8.70 -0.98 9.61
C LYS A 88 -7.35 -1.50 9.12
N ILE A 89 -6.59 -0.66 8.44
CA ILE A 89 -5.29 -0.96 7.89
C ILE A 89 -4.25 0.07 8.32
N ASN A 90 -3.02 -0.40 8.48
CA ASN A 90 -1.82 0.41 8.57
C ASN A 90 -0.73 -0.34 7.79
N ILE A 91 -0.54 0.07 6.55
CA ILE A 91 0.37 -0.56 5.59
C ILE A 91 1.39 0.47 5.17
N ALA A 92 2.66 0.10 5.15
CA ALA A 92 3.73 0.92 4.61
C ALA A 92 4.66 0.09 3.74
N LEU A 93 5.03 0.66 2.60
CA LEU A 93 6.05 0.17 1.70
C LEU A 93 7.18 1.18 1.65
N ILE A 94 8.37 0.75 2.05
CA ILE A 94 9.59 1.55 2.01
C ILE A 94 10.54 0.94 0.98
N GLY A 95 10.98 1.74 0.02
CA GLY A 95 12.02 1.39 -0.95
C GLY A 95 13.25 2.27 -0.77
N ARG A 96 14.41 1.65 -0.56
CA ARG A 96 15.71 2.35 -0.50
C ARG A 96 16.57 1.93 -1.69
N THR A 97 16.96 2.89 -2.51
CA THR A 97 17.80 2.65 -3.68
C THR A 97 19.27 2.69 -3.28
N LYS A 98 19.99 1.60 -3.52
CA LYS A 98 21.44 1.50 -3.37
C LYS A 98 22.09 1.44 -4.75
N LEU A 99 23.19 2.17 -4.87
CA LEU A 99 24.09 2.09 -6.02
C LEU A 99 25.19 1.10 -5.68
N GLU A 100 25.38 0.12 -6.56
CA GLU A 100 26.43 -0.88 -6.46
C GLU A 100 27.62 -0.50 -7.36
N ASN A 101 28.69 -1.30 -7.34
CA ASN A 101 29.83 -1.19 -8.27
C ASN A 101 30.55 0.17 -8.31
N ASN A 102 30.47 0.96 -7.22
CA ASN A 102 30.95 2.35 -7.17
C ASN A 102 30.31 3.26 -8.25
N ALA A 103 29.13 2.90 -8.75
CA ALA A 103 28.41 3.70 -9.72
C ALA A 103 27.97 5.05 -9.12
N THR A 104 27.98 6.08 -9.95
CA THR A 104 27.49 7.41 -9.57
C THR A 104 26.10 7.64 -10.15
N LYS A 105 25.31 8.53 -9.56
CA LYS A 105 23.98 8.90 -10.08
C LYS A 105 24.01 9.35 -11.56
N SER A 106 25.11 9.94 -12.01
CA SER A 106 25.32 10.42 -13.38
C SER A 106 25.75 9.33 -14.38
N SER A 107 26.20 8.18 -13.90
CA SER A 107 26.83 7.14 -14.75
C SER A 107 26.28 5.73 -14.48
N CYS A 108 25.25 5.57 -13.65
CA CYS A 108 24.71 4.28 -13.28
C CYS A 108 23.77 3.72 -14.36
N SER A 109 23.86 2.41 -14.56
CA SER A 109 22.90 1.62 -15.34
C SER A 109 21.83 1.01 -14.43
N ARG A 110 20.83 0.31 -14.99
CA ARG A 110 19.84 -0.39 -14.16
C ARG A 110 20.48 -1.57 -13.43
N GLU A 111 21.54 -2.14 -13.97
CA GLU A 111 22.29 -3.26 -13.41
C GLU A 111 23.04 -2.88 -12.14
N ASP A 112 23.37 -1.60 -11.99
CA ASP A 112 24.05 -1.04 -10.80
C ASP A 112 23.08 -0.65 -9.68
N LEU A 113 21.78 -0.95 -9.84
CA LEU A 113 20.73 -0.56 -8.88
C LEU A 113 20.18 -1.77 -8.13
N THR A 114 20.27 -1.70 -6.80
CA THR A 114 19.56 -2.60 -5.89
C THR A 114 18.53 -1.79 -5.10
N CYS A 115 17.31 -2.33 -4.95
CA CYS A 115 16.30 -1.76 -4.08
C CYS A 115 16.15 -2.63 -2.83
N GLU A 116 16.45 -2.06 -1.67
CA GLU A 116 16.10 -2.66 -0.39
C GLU A 116 14.64 -2.32 -0.09
N VAL A 117 13.84 -3.36 0.12
CA VAL A 117 12.39 -3.24 0.32
C VAL A 117 12.04 -3.60 1.75
N THR A 118 11.26 -2.75 2.42
CA THR A 118 10.61 -3.06 3.69
C THR A 118 9.10 -2.89 3.50
N TYR A 119 8.36 -3.98 3.60
CA TYR A 119 6.90 -4.00 3.55
C TYR A 119 6.34 -4.40 4.91
N VAL A 120 5.46 -3.57 5.45
CA VAL A 120 4.74 -3.85 6.71
C VAL A 120 3.25 -3.68 6.49
N ALA A 121 2.45 -4.62 7.00
CA ALA A 121 1.01 -4.59 6.88
C ALA A 121 0.35 -5.04 8.19
N PHE A 122 -0.32 -4.10 8.85
CA PHE A 122 -1.18 -4.37 10.00
C PHE A 122 -2.63 -4.24 9.56
N ILE A 123 -3.39 -5.32 9.70
CA ILE A 123 -4.79 -5.38 9.29
C ILE A 123 -5.65 -5.83 10.47
N ASN A 124 -6.62 -5.01 10.83
CA ASN A 124 -7.67 -5.35 11.76
C ASN A 124 -8.97 -5.60 10.97
N PRO A 125 -9.53 -6.82 10.98
CA PRO A 125 -10.71 -7.16 10.19
C PRO A 125 -12.01 -6.51 10.69
N GLY A 126 -11.99 -5.80 11.82
CA GLY A 126 -13.14 -5.08 12.38
C GLY A 126 -14.19 -5.97 13.05
N GLY A 127 -14.03 -7.30 13.00
CA GLY A 127 -14.94 -8.27 13.59
C GLY A 127 -14.47 -9.70 13.34
N SER A 128 -15.29 -10.68 13.73
CA SER A 128 -14.93 -12.09 13.67
C SER A 128 -14.65 -12.56 12.24
N VAL A 129 -13.47 -13.13 12.03
CA VAL A 129 -13.05 -13.83 10.82
C VAL A 129 -12.33 -15.11 11.24
N PRO A 130 -12.66 -16.27 10.65
CA PRO A 130 -11.89 -17.49 10.87
C PRO A 130 -10.40 -17.31 10.53
N VAL A 131 -9.52 -17.73 11.44
CA VAL A 131 -8.05 -17.58 11.31
C VAL A 131 -7.51 -18.18 10.01
N VAL A 132 -8.08 -19.30 9.56
CA VAL A 132 -7.69 -19.97 8.30
C VAL A 132 -7.94 -19.07 7.08
N ILE A 133 -9.02 -18.28 7.09
CA ILE A 133 -9.34 -17.35 6.01
C ILE A 133 -8.37 -16.18 6.03
N LEU A 134 -8.08 -15.62 7.23
CA LEU A 134 -7.09 -14.55 7.37
C LEU A 134 -5.73 -14.98 6.81
N ARG A 135 -5.24 -16.18 7.18
CA ARG A 135 -3.96 -16.70 6.68
C ARG A 135 -3.91 -16.78 5.15
N LYS A 136 -4.93 -17.35 4.51
CA LYS A 136 -4.99 -17.42 3.04
C LYS A 136 -5.02 -16.05 2.37
N LEU A 137 -5.73 -15.08 2.97
CA LEU A 137 -5.74 -13.70 2.47
C LEU A 137 -4.36 -13.07 2.58
N PHE A 138 -3.70 -13.19 3.73
CA PHE A 138 -2.34 -12.68 3.93
C PHE A 138 -1.33 -13.33 2.97
N GLU A 139 -1.38 -14.64 2.79
CA GLU A 139 -0.51 -15.37 1.85
C GLU A 139 -0.72 -14.88 0.41
N LYS A 140 -1.98 -14.69 -0.01
CA LYS A 140 -2.31 -14.21 -1.35
C LYS A 140 -1.85 -12.76 -1.57
N GLU A 141 -2.13 -11.86 -0.62
CA GLU A 141 -1.74 -10.46 -0.72
C GLU A 141 -0.21 -10.29 -0.72
N TYR A 142 0.49 -11.06 0.14
CA TYR A 142 1.94 -11.07 0.14
C TYR A 142 2.52 -11.61 -1.17
N ALA A 143 1.95 -12.68 -1.73
CA ALA A 143 2.39 -13.23 -3.01
C ALA A 143 2.19 -12.22 -4.15
N ASN A 144 1.02 -11.55 -4.22
CA ASN A 144 0.74 -10.50 -5.20
C ASN A 144 1.69 -9.30 -5.08
N PHE A 145 2.21 -9.04 -3.88
CA PHE A 145 3.15 -7.95 -3.65
C PHE A 145 4.57 -8.28 -4.12
N VAL A 146 5.02 -9.54 -3.95
CA VAL A 146 6.38 -9.97 -4.30
C VAL A 146 6.51 -10.38 -5.77
N SER A 147 5.40 -10.73 -6.44
CA SER A 147 5.35 -11.10 -7.86
C SER A 147 5.44 -9.90 -8.80
#